data_AF-A0A0P0Z874-F1
#
_entry.id   AF-A0A0P0Z874-F1
#
_cell.length_a   1.000
_cell.length_b   1.000
_cell.length_c   1.000
_cell.angle_alpha   90.00
_cell.angle_beta   90.00
_cell.angle_gamma   90.00
#
_symmetry.space_group_name_H-M   'P 1'
#
loop_
_entity.id
_entity.type
_entity.pdbx_description
1 polymer ?
#
loop_
_entity_poly.entity_id
_entity_poly.type
_entity_poly.pdbx_seq_one_letter_code
_entity_poly.pdbx_strand_id
1 'polypeptide(L)'
;MGHPSSDDLRERVLKEAVRERLGTTVVMVTHDMSEALRLADRLVVMGGGRILRSGSPADILADPGSAFVEAMVGSDERSFRLLSLRHVGDAMEPGAASGDALDAGMDARAALGALLWAGREAAPVSVEGRIAGIVRSERLLALARGPGA
;
A
#
# COMPACT_ATOMS: atom_id res chain seq x y z
N MET A 1 3.89 -0.32 -18.92
CA MET A 1 4.37 -1.38 -18.00
C MET A 1 5.86 -1.19 -17.81
N GLY A 2 6.28 -0.51 -16.73
CA GLY A 2 7.69 -0.46 -16.35
C GLY A 2 7.97 -1.63 -15.40
N HIS A 3 8.84 -2.56 -15.79
CA HIS A 3 9.42 -3.48 -14.82
C HIS A 3 10.24 -2.66 -13.81
N PRO A 4 10.15 -2.94 -12.50
CA PRO A 4 11.06 -2.32 -11.54
C PRO A 4 12.49 -2.70 -11.93
N SER A 5 13.38 -1.69 -12.01
CA SER A 5 14.79 -1.92 -12.26
C SER A 5 15.38 -2.74 -11.11
N SER A 6 16.34 -3.62 -11.39
CA SER A 6 17.09 -4.34 -10.35
C SER A 6 17.77 -3.39 -9.35
N ASP A 7 17.96 -2.12 -9.72
CA ASP A 7 18.51 -1.09 -8.83
C ASP A 7 17.50 -0.62 -7.78
N ASP A 8 16.22 -0.50 -8.10
CA ASP A 8 15.18 -0.07 -7.15
C ASP A 8 15.03 -1.08 -5.99
N LEU A 9 15.14 -2.37 -6.30
CA LEU A 9 15.06 -3.43 -5.30
C LEU A 9 16.30 -3.42 -4.39
N ARG A 10 17.48 -3.17 -4.96
CA ARG A 10 18.74 -3.07 -4.20
C ARG A 10 18.75 -1.85 -3.29
N GLU A 11 18.29 -0.70 -3.78
CA GLU A 11 18.24 0.53 -3.01
C GLU A 11 17.25 0.41 -1.84
N ARG A 12 16.09 -0.22 -2.06
CA ARG A 12 15.11 -0.53 -1.01
C ARG A 12 15.69 -1.38 0.11
N VAL A 13 16.32 -2.50 -0.23
CA VAL A 13 16.93 -3.41 0.75
C VAL A 13 18.04 -2.72 1.54
N LEU A 14 18.84 -1.88 0.89
CA LEU A 14 19.88 -1.08 1.56
C LEU A 14 19.29 -0.06 2.54
N LYS A 15 18.23 0.67 2.16
CA LYS A 15 17.58 1.66 3.03
C LYS A 15 16.86 1.03 4.21
N GLU A 16 16.11 -0.05 4.00
CA GLU A 16 15.47 -0.79 5.09
C GLU A 16 16.53 -1.33 6.06
N ALA A 17 17.59 -1.95 5.55
CA ALA A 17 18.68 -2.46 6.39
C ALA A 17 19.43 -1.35 7.16
N VAL A 18 19.66 -0.18 6.55
CA VAL A 18 20.33 0.96 7.22
C VAL A 18 19.42 1.58 8.28
N ARG A 19 18.14 1.81 7.97
CA ARG A 19 17.18 2.40 8.90
C ARG A 19 16.96 1.51 10.11
N GLU A 20 16.74 0.21 9.89
CA GLU A 20 16.46 -0.75 10.97
C GLU A 20 17.69 -1.11 11.81
N ARG A 21 18.88 -1.16 11.21
CA ARG A 21 20.10 -1.56 11.95
C ARG A 21 20.83 -0.41 12.64
N LEU A 22 20.69 0.83 12.14
CA LEU A 22 21.52 1.96 12.60
C LEU A 22 20.70 3.09 13.25
N GLY A 23 19.36 2.99 13.29
CA GLY A 23 18.51 3.97 13.98
C GLY A 23 18.69 5.41 13.50
N THR A 24 19.15 5.60 12.26
CA THR A 24 19.54 6.89 11.71
C THR A 24 18.41 7.48 10.87
N THR A 25 18.13 8.78 11.04
CA THR A 25 17.16 9.50 10.21
C THR A 25 17.66 9.63 8.77
N VAL A 26 16.86 9.14 7.81
CA VAL A 26 17.15 9.27 6.38
C VAL A 26 16.21 10.31 5.77
N VAL A 27 16.79 11.32 5.10
CA VAL A 27 16.04 12.28 4.28
C VAL A 27 16.29 11.94 2.82
N MET A 28 15.21 11.65 2.09
CA MET A 28 15.25 11.31 0.67
C MET A 28 14.46 12.34 -0.13
N VAL A 29 14.99 12.71 -1.30
CA VAL A 29 14.32 13.57 -2.27
C VAL A 29 14.17 12.77 -3.55
N THR A 30 12.93 12.60 -4.01
CA THR A 30 12.62 11.96 -5.29
C THR A 30 11.57 12.76 -6.03
N HIS A 31 11.54 12.60 -7.35
CA HIS A 31 10.50 13.13 -8.22
C HIS A 31 9.41 12.08 -8.51
N ASP A 32 9.63 10.82 -8.13
CA ASP A 32 8.66 9.72 -8.29
C ASP A 32 7.81 9.58 -7.03
N MET A 33 6.50 9.81 -7.18
CA MET A 33 5.54 9.68 -6.09
C MET A 33 5.37 8.23 -5.62
N SER A 34 5.47 7.24 -6.51
CA SER A 34 5.33 5.83 -6.16
C SER A 34 6.47 5.36 -5.26
N GLU A 35 7.68 5.85 -5.53
CA GLU A 35 8.84 5.59 -4.67
C GLU A 35 8.66 6.24 -3.30
N ALA A 36 8.24 7.51 -3.28
CA ALA A 36 8.02 8.26 -2.05
C ALA A 36 6.95 7.62 -1.15
N LEU A 37 5.83 7.18 -1.73
CA LEU A 37 4.74 6.51 -1.00
C LEU A 37 5.15 5.16 -0.42
N ARG A 38 6.09 4.46 -1.06
CA ARG A 38 6.54 3.14 -0.63
C ARG A 38 7.59 3.20 0.47
N LEU A 39 8.46 4.22 0.43
CA LEU A 39 9.65 4.30 1.27
C LEU A 39 9.51 5.23 2.48
N ALA A 40 8.62 6.23 2.40
CA ALA A 40 8.57 7.27 3.41
C ALA A 40 7.67 6.90 4.59
N ASP A 41 8.18 7.04 5.81
CA ASP A 41 7.33 7.10 7.01
C ASP A 41 6.56 8.44 7.07
N ARG A 42 7.18 9.51 6.57
CA ARG A 42 6.61 10.86 6.45
C ARG A 42 6.94 11.46 5.09
N LEU A 43 5.91 11.95 4.40
CA LEU A 43 6.02 12.54 3.08
C LEU A 43 5.81 14.06 3.15
N VAL A 44 6.65 14.81 2.43
CA VAL A 44 6.53 16.26 2.26
C VAL A 44 6.57 16.57 0.78
N VAL A 45 5.52 17.19 0.27
CA VAL A 45 5.42 17.64 -1.13
C VAL A 45 5.73 19.12 -1.19
N MET A 46 6.67 19.49 -2.07
CA MET A 46 7.12 20.86 -2.25
C MET A 46 6.92 21.31 -3.69
N GLY A 47 6.60 22.60 -3.88
CA GLY A 47 6.48 23.22 -5.20
C GLY A 47 6.73 24.73 -5.09
N GLY A 48 7.49 25.28 -6.04
CA GLY A 48 7.84 26.72 -6.05
C GLY A 48 8.57 27.18 -4.77
N GLY A 49 9.36 26.31 -4.15
CA GLY A 49 10.08 26.59 -2.90
C GLY A 49 9.21 26.60 -1.64
N ARG A 50 7.95 26.17 -1.71
CA ARG A 50 7.03 26.10 -0.56
C ARG A 50 6.57 24.66 -0.32
N ILE A 51 6.30 24.32 0.94
CA ILE A 51 5.63 23.06 1.30
C ILE A 51 4.16 23.19 0.88
N LEU A 52 3.72 22.27 0.02
CA LEU A 52 2.33 22.17 -0.42
C LEU A 52 1.54 21.21 0.48
N ARG A 53 2.15 20.10 0.92
CA ARG A 53 1.53 19.13 1.82
C ARG A 53 2.60 18.41 2.65
N SER A 54 2.24 18.00 3.87
CA SER A 54 3.08 17.16 4.73
C SER A 54 2.16 16.22 5.52
N GLY A 55 2.53 14.95 5.64
CA GLY A 55 1.76 13.96 6.38
C GLY A 55 2.33 12.56 6.22
N SER A 56 1.62 11.53 6.68
CA SER A 56 1.93 10.16 6.28
C SER A 56 1.57 9.94 4.79
N PRO A 57 2.15 8.93 4.11
CA PRO A 57 1.72 8.55 2.77
C PRO A 57 0.21 8.32 2.67
N ALA A 58 -0.39 7.66 3.66
CA ALA A 58 -1.83 7.40 3.70
C ALA A 58 -2.65 8.69 3.76
N ASP A 59 -2.22 9.68 4.56
CA ASP A 59 -2.92 10.97 4.67
C ASP A 59 -2.85 11.78 3.38
N ILE A 60 -1.70 11.77 2.70
CA ILE A 60 -1.52 12.50 1.43
C ILE A 60 -2.31 11.84 0.29
N LEU A 61 -2.42 10.50 0.29
CA LEU A 61 -3.30 9.79 -0.65
C LEU A 61 -4.77 10.09 -0.39
N ALA A 62 -5.16 10.12 0.89
CA ALA A 62 -6.52 10.37 1.33
C ALA A 62 -7.01 11.79 1.02
N ASP A 63 -6.21 12.79 1.41
CA ASP A 63 -6.46 14.21 1.19
C ASP A 63 -5.18 14.88 0.67
N PRO A 64 -5.05 15.02 -0.67
CA PRO A 64 -3.92 15.68 -1.30
C PRO A 64 -3.82 17.17 -0.99
N GLY A 65 -4.93 17.82 -0.59
CA GLY A 65 -5.01 19.24 -0.26
C GLY A 65 -4.84 20.23 -1.43
N SER A 66 -4.47 19.79 -2.64
CA SER A 66 -4.45 20.64 -3.84
C SER A 66 -4.48 19.83 -5.13
N ALA A 67 -4.97 20.43 -6.22
CA ALA A 67 -5.01 19.81 -7.55
C ALA A 67 -3.61 19.40 -8.07
N PHE A 68 -2.56 20.14 -7.69
CA PHE A 68 -1.19 19.82 -8.06
C PHE A 68 -0.70 18.52 -7.40
N VAL A 69 -0.92 18.40 -6.09
CA VAL A 69 -0.55 17.18 -5.34
C VAL A 69 -1.40 15.99 -5.81
N GLU A 70 -2.68 16.23 -6.09
CA GLU A 70 -3.57 15.23 -6.67
C GLU A 70 -3.08 14.71 -8.04
N ALA A 71 -2.63 15.60 -8.93
CA ALA A 71 -2.07 15.23 -10.22
C ALA A 71 -0.77 14.41 -10.07
N MET A 72 0.10 14.75 -9.11
CA MET A 72 1.30 13.97 -8.80
C MET A 72 0.98 12.57 -8.23
N VAL A 73 -0.07 12.48 -7.42
CA VAL A 73 -0.52 11.21 -6.82
C VAL A 73 -1.22 10.31 -7.83
N GLY A 74 -1.76 10.86 -8.91
CA GLY A 74 -2.53 10.14 -9.93
C GLY A 74 -3.87 9.66 -9.38
N SER A 75 -4.97 10.33 -9.76
CA SER A 75 -6.32 10.05 -9.26
C SER A 75 -6.76 8.61 -9.53
N ASP A 76 -6.45 8.07 -10.71
CA ASP A 76 -7.04 6.83 -11.22
C ASP A 76 -6.48 5.57 -10.55
N GLU A 77 -5.27 5.67 -9.98
CA GLU A 77 -4.62 4.55 -9.27
C GLU A 77 -4.66 4.71 -7.76
N ARG A 78 -5.24 5.80 -7.22
CA ARG A 78 -5.24 6.12 -5.79
C ARG A 78 -5.78 4.97 -4.94
N SER A 79 -6.90 4.38 -5.35
CA SER A 79 -7.50 3.21 -4.69
C SER A 79 -6.58 1.99 -4.68
N PHE A 80 -5.91 1.70 -5.78
CA PHE A 80 -4.96 0.57 -5.87
C PHE A 80 -3.66 0.83 -5.10
N ARG A 81 -3.19 2.09 -5.04
CA ARG A 81 -2.06 2.48 -4.19
C ARG A 81 -2.41 2.30 -2.72
N LEU A 82 -3.59 2.73 -2.28
CA LEU A 82 -4.06 2.50 -0.91
C LEU A 82 -4.11 1.01 -0.57
N LEU A 83 -4.66 0.17 -1.46
CA LEU A 83 -4.66 -1.29 -1.27
C LEU A 83 -3.25 -1.89 -1.16
N SER A 84 -2.26 -1.30 -1.83
CA SER A 84 -0.87 -1.77 -1.77
C SER A 84 -0.19 -1.43 -0.45
N LEU A 85 -0.77 -0.54 0.36
CA LEU A 85 -0.28 -0.13 1.68
C LEU A 85 -1.04 -0.81 2.83
N ARG A 86 -2.00 -1.69 2.53
CA ARG A 86 -2.82 -2.40 3.49
C ARG A 86 -2.60 -3.91 3.37
N HIS A 87 -2.87 -4.64 4.44
CA HIS A 87 -2.69 -6.07 4.49
C HIS A 87 -4.03 -6.80 4.52
N VAL A 88 -4.03 -8.06 4.07
CA VAL A 88 -5.21 -8.94 4.14
C VAL A 88 -5.78 -9.02 5.56
N GLY A 89 -4.92 -9.03 6.57
CA GLY A 89 -5.31 -9.03 7.98
C GLY A 89 -6.21 -7.85 8.38
N ASP A 90 -6.06 -6.68 7.75
CA ASP A 90 -6.88 -5.48 8.04
C ASP A 90 -8.35 -5.66 7.64
N ALA A 91 -8.62 -6.59 6.72
CA ALA A 91 -9.95 -6.91 6.19
C ALA A 91 -10.45 -8.30 6.59
N MET A 92 -9.69 -9.04 7.42
CA MET A 92 -10.04 -10.40 7.83
C MET A 92 -11.28 -10.42 8.72
N GLU A 93 -12.09 -11.45 8.56
CA GLU A 93 -13.27 -11.69 9.40
C GLU A 93 -13.44 -13.18 9.74
N PRO A 94 -14.15 -13.50 10.84
CA PRO A 94 -14.46 -14.87 11.19
C PRO A 94 -15.31 -15.54 10.10
N GLY A 95 -14.96 -16.79 9.76
CA GLY A 95 -15.74 -17.57 8.80
C GLY A 95 -14.95 -18.72 8.21
N ALA A 96 -15.58 -19.40 7.25
CA ALA A 96 -14.97 -20.46 6.46
C ALA A 96 -15.23 -20.18 4.97
N ALA A 97 -14.21 -20.39 4.16
CA ALA A 97 -14.27 -20.29 2.70
C ALA A 97 -13.49 -21.47 2.11
N SER A 98 -13.65 -21.69 0.81
CA SER A 98 -13.01 -22.82 0.11
C SER A 98 -11.84 -22.36 -0.76
N GLY A 99 -10.90 -23.29 -0.98
CA GLY A 99 -9.72 -23.12 -1.84
C GLY A 99 -8.51 -22.58 -1.09
N ASP A 100 -7.52 -22.12 -1.86
CA ASP A 100 -6.21 -21.75 -1.31
C ASP A 100 -6.31 -20.54 -0.39
N ALA A 101 -5.60 -20.64 0.74
CA ALA A 101 -5.53 -19.60 1.75
C ALA A 101 -4.58 -18.47 1.34
N LEU A 102 -4.96 -17.24 1.68
CA LEU A 102 -4.14 -16.05 1.53
C LEU A 102 -3.44 -15.74 2.85
N ASP A 103 -2.17 -15.38 2.80
CA ASP A 103 -1.43 -14.98 3.99
C ASP A 103 -1.94 -13.63 4.53
N ALA A 104 -2.11 -13.51 5.84
CA ALA A 104 -2.61 -12.29 6.46
C ALA A 104 -1.70 -11.07 6.25
N GLY A 105 -0.38 -11.28 6.05
CA GLY A 105 0.60 -10.25 5.71
C GLY A 105 0.72 -9.97 4.22
N MET A 106 -0.07 -10.62 3.35
CA MET A 106 -0.14 -10.28 1.93
C MET A 106 -0.74 -8.88 1.74
N ASP A 107 -0.25 -8.11 0.77
CA ASP A 107 -0.84 -6.82 0.42
C ASP A 107 -2.26 -6.99 -0.17
N ALA A 108 -3.18 -6.09 0.20
CA ALA A 108 -4.59 -6.20 -0.15
C ALA A 108 -4.83 -6.10 -1.66
N ARG A 109 -3.95 -5.42 -2.41
CA ARG A 109 -4.02 -5.36 -3.88
C ARG A 109 -3.71 -6.73 -4.50
N ALA A 110 -2.64 -7.40 -4.07
CA ALA A 110 -2.31 -8.74 -4.53
C ALA A 110 -3.42 -9.75 -4.19
N ALA A 111 -3.98 -9.67 -2.98
CA ALA A 111 -5.10 -10.51 -2.56
C ALA A 111 -6.34 -10.32 -3.43
N LEU A 112 -6.73 -9.08 -3.72
CA LEU A 112 -7.84 -8.78 -4.63
C LEU A 112 -7.58 -9.34 -6.03
N GLY A 113 -6.35 -9.18 -6.54
CA GLY A 113 -5.94 -9.76 -7.82
C GLY A 113 -6.06 -11.30 -7.84
N ALA A 114 -5.65 -11.97 -6.76
CA ALA A 114 -5.75 -13.42 -6.62
C ALA A 114 -7.21 -13.91 -6.59
N LEU A 115 -8.10 -13.19 -5.88
CA LEU A 115 -9.54 -13.48 -5.85
C LEU A 115 -10.17 -13.32 -7.24
N LEU A 116 -9.89 -12.20 -7.92
CA LEU A 116 -10.39 -11.94 -9.27
C LEU A 116 -9.90 -13.00 -10.27
N TRP A 117 -8.61 -13.33 -10.24
CA TRP A 117 -8.03 -14.35 -11.10
C TRP A 117 -8.66 -15.73 -10.88
N ALA A 118 -8.92 -16.09 -9.63
CA ALA A 118 -9.56 -17.35 -9.27
C ALA A 118 -11.09 -17.34 -9.50
N GLY A 119 -11.69 -16.19 -9.85
CA GLY A 119 -13.15 -16.05 -9.94
C GLY A 119 -13.86 -16.27 -8.60
N ARG A 120 -13.21 -15.94 -7.48
CA ARG A 120 -13.73 -16.15 -6.12
C ARG A 120 -14.05 -14.83 -5.44
N GLU A 121 -15.12 -14.80 -4.66
CA GLU A 121 -15.47 -13.64 -3.83
C GLU A 121 -14.82 -13.68 -2.45
N ALA A 122 -14.38 -14.85 -2.00
CA ALA A 122 -13.76 -15.04 -0.70
C ALA A 122 -12.64 -16.09 -0.73
N ALA A 123 -11.68 -15.96 0.17
CA ALA A 123 -10.64 -16.95 0.41
C ALA A 123 -10.38 -17.12 1.93
N PRO A 124 -9.94 -18.30 2.37
CA PRO A 124 -9.39 -18.46 3.72
C PRO A 124 -8.21 -17.54 3.95
N VAL A 125 -8.03 -17.08 5.18
CA VAL A 125 -6.87 -16.30 5.59
C VAL A 125 -6.03 -17.14 6.56
N SER A 126 -4.75 -17.27 6.27
CA SER A 126 -3.79 -17.93 7.15
C SER A 126 -2.95 -16.92 7.93
N VAL A 127 -2.79 -17.18 9.24
CA VAL A 127 -1.84 -16.50 10.11
C VAL A 127 -0.85 -17.55 10.60
N GLU A 128 0.44 -17.37 10.30
CA GLU A 128 1.50 -18.34 10.66
C GLU A 128 1.17 -19.77 10.20
N GLY A 129 0.62 -19.90 8.99
CA GLY A 129 0.25 -21.19 8.40
C GLY A 129 -1.02 -21.84 8.96
N ARG A 130 -1.73 -21.21 9.91
CA ARG A 130 -3.02 -21.69 10.41
C ARG A 130 -4.16 -20.86 9.87
N ILE A 131 -5.25 -21.50 9.44
CA ILE A 131 -6.46 -20.78 9.03
C ILE A 131 -7.06 -20.06 10.24
N ALA A 132 -7.11 -18.74 10.17
CA ALA A 132 -7.60 -17.87 11.24
C ALA A 132 -8.95 -17.21 10.91
N GLY A 133 -9.34 -17.19 9.62
CA GLY A 133 -10.59 -16.60 9.18
C GLY A 133 -10.71 -16.61 7.66
N ILE A 134 -11.45 -15.64 7.14
CA ILE A 134 -11.64 -15.41 5.70
C ILE A 134 -11.48 -13.93 5.37
N VAL A 135 -11.31 -13.65 4.08
CA VAL A 135 -11.38 -12.31 3.53
C VAL A 135 -12.28 -12.30 2.30
N ARG A 136 -13.10 -11.26 2.16
CA ARG A 136 -13.98 -11.03 1.00
C ARG A 136 -13.44 -9.92 0.12
N SER A 137 -13.65 -10.03 -1.19
CA SER A 137 -13.30 -8.98 -2.16
C SER A 137 -13.93 -7.63 -1.81
N GLU A 138 -15.18 -7.63 -1.33
CA GLU A 138 -15.88 -6.43 -0.84
C GLU A 138 -15.14 -5.73 0.31
N ARG A 139 -14.66 -6.49 1.29
CA ARG A 139 -13.90 -5.98 2.44
C ARG A 139 -12.55 -5.42 2.01
N LEU A 140 -11.88 -6.07 1.06
CA LEU A 140 -10.65 -5.54 0.47
C LEU A 140 -10.94 -4.22 -0.25
N LEU A 141 -11.97 -4.17 -1.10
CA LEU A 141 -12.37 -2.94 -1.80
C LEU A 141 -12.74 -1.79 -0.85
N ALA A 142 -13.30 -2.09 0.32
CA ALA A 142 -13.58 -1.08 1.34
C ALA A 142 -12.30 -0.40 1.87
N LEU A 143 -11.16 -1.10 1.90
CA LEU A 143 -9.86 -0.53 2.27
C LEU A 143 -9.32 0.47 1.23
N ALA A 144 -9.84 0.43 0.01
CA ALA A 144 -9.45 1.32 -1.08
C ALA A 144 -10.17 2.68 -1.04
N ARG A 145 -11.10 2.87 -0.10
CA ARG A 145 -11.85 4.12 0.10
C ARG A 145 -11.03 5.09 0.94
N GLY A 146 -11.04 6.37 0.56
CA GLY A 146 -10.45 7.43 1.38
C GLY A 146 -11.22 7.62 2.70
N PRO A 147 -10.57 8.15 3.75
CA PRO A 147 -11.27 8.54 4.98
C PRO A 147 -12.33 9.60 4.66
N GLY A 148 -13.59 9.29 4.93
CA GLY A 148 -14.74 10.19 4.70
C GLY A 148 -15.73 9.77 3.61
N ALA A 149 -15.57 8.57 3.02
CA ALA A 149 -16.56 7.97 2.11
C ALA A 149 -17.63 7.15 2.85
#